data_AF-A0A1I7Z059-F1
#
_entry.id   AF-A0A1I7Z059-F1
#
_cell.length_a   1.000
_cell.length_b   1.000
_cell.length_c   1.000
_cell.angle_alpha   90.00
_cell.angle_beta   90.00
_cell.angle_gamma   90.00
#
_symmetry.space_group_name_H-M   'P 1'
#
loop_
_entity.id
_entity.type
_entity.pdbx_description
1 polymer ?
#
loop_
_entity_poly.entity_id
_entity_poly.type
_entity_poly.pdbx_seq_one_letter_code
_entity_poly.pdbx_strand_id
1 'polypeptide(L)'
;VGDLVNRGPESLETLRYLYAMRDSLVCVLGNHDLHLLAAWHNIERLKKSDTLREILDAPDADELLDWLRRQKLLHYDEQRGVAMVHAGIPPQWTLGKALELAGEVEEVLRDDNRLKLYLDGMYGNEPNKWSKNLGGVERLRVITNYFTRMRFCTAEGKLDLK
;
A
#
# COMPACT_ATOMS: atom_id res chain seq x y z
N VAL A 1 -8.38 -3.73 7.59
CA VAL A 1 -8.29 -2.97 6.31
C VAL A 1 -7.03 -2.13 6.34
N GLY A 2 -5.92 -2.60 5.75
CA GLY A 2 -4.61 -1.92 5.72
C GLY A 2 -4.06 -1.46 7.07
N ASP A 3 -2.89 -0.84 7.02
CA ASP A 3 -2.17 -0.32 8.19
C ASP A 3 -2.09 -1.38 9.31
N LEU A 4 -1.59 -2.56 8.93
CA LEU A 4 -1.39 -3.70 9.83
C LEU A 4 -0.29 -3.40 10.86
N VAL A 5 0.58 -2.45 10.53
CA VAL A 5 1.77 -2.07 11.31
C VAL A 5 1.82 -0.56 11.54
N ASN A 6 2.74 -0.16 12.41
CA ASN A 6 3.02 1.22 12.82
C ASN A 6 1.98 1.78 13.82
N ARG A 7 2.36 2.82 14.56
CA ARG A 7 1.60 3.51 15.64
C ARG A 7 1.33 2.70 16.92
N GLY A 8 1.29 1.38 16.85
CA GLY A 8 1.18 0.48 18.01
C GLY A 8 2.52 -0.19 18.37
N PRO A 9 2.74 -0.55 19.64
CA PRO A 9 4.00 -1.16 20.09
C PRO A 9 4.22 -2.57 19.52
N GLU A 10 3.15 -3.33 19.26
CA GLU A 10 3.24 -4.76 18.90
C GLU A 10 3.10 -5.00 17.38
N SER A 11 3.77 -4.18 16.58
CA SER A 11 3.68 -4.28 15.11
C SER A 11 4.27 -5.59 14.58
N LEU A 12 5.38 -6.08 15.16
CA LEU A 12 5.99 -7.36 14.79
C LEU A 12 5.09 -8.55 15.14
N GLU A 13 4.55 -8.59 16.35
CA GLU A 13 3.66 -9.66 16.79
C GLU A 13 2.36 -9.69 16.00
N THR A 14 1.82 -8.51 15.65
CA THR A 14 0.67 -8.42 14.73
C THR A 14 1.00 -9.03 13.37
N LEU A 15 2.16 -8.71 12.81
CA LEU A 15 2.56 -9.21 11.50
C LEU A 15 2.77 -10.74 11.52
N ARG A 16 3.43 -11.27 12.55
CA ARG A 16 3.59 -12.72 12.77
C ARG A 16 2.27 -13.45 12.93
N TYR A 17 1.35 -12.89 13.73
CA TYR A 17 0.03 -13.46 13.93
C TYR A 17 -0.72 -13.57 12.60
N LEU A 18 -0.76 -12.49 11.81
CA LEU A 18 -1.40 -12.50 10.50
C LEU A 18 -0.70 -13.48 9.54
N TYR A 19 0.63 -13.50 9.52
CA TYR A 19 1.39 -14.45 8.71
C TYR A 19 1.07 -15.91 9.06
N ALA A 20 0.91 -16.24 10.35
CA ALA A 20 0.57 -17.59 10.80
C ALA A 20 -0.80 -18.08 10.29
N MET A 21 -1.76 -17.17 10.09
CA MET A 21 -3.10 -17.47 9.55
C MET A 21 -3.29 -17.03 8.09
N ARG A 22 -2.20 -16.80 7.36
CA ARG A 22 -2.21 -16.20 6.00
C ARG A 22 -3.10 -16.92 4.99
N ASP A 23 -3.25 -18.24 5.10
CA ASP A 23 -4.07 -19.03 4.18
C ASP A 23 -5.58 -18.85 4.42
N SER A 24 -5.96 -18.27 5.56
CA SER A 24 -7.35 -18.05 5.98
C SER A 24 -7.71 -16.57 6.07
N LEU A 25 -6.87 -15.66 5.56
CA LEU A 25 -7.09 -14.22 5.64
C LEU A 25 -7.05 -13.56 4.27
N VAL A 26 -7.79 -12.46 4.15
CA VAL A 26 -7.65 -11.51 3.06
C VAL A 26 -7.39 -10.14 3.67
N CYS A 27 -6.28 -9.52 3.29
CA CYS A 27 -5.96 -8.15 3.66
C CYS A 27 -5.71 -7.30 2.42
N VAL A 28 -5.71 -5.98 2.65
CA VAL A 28 -5.28 -4.98 1.69
C VAL A 28 -4.21 -4.12 2.33
N LEU A 29 -3.31 -3.57 1.54
CA LEU A 29 -2.22 -2.70 1.98
C LEU A 29 -2.72 -1.28 2.28
N GLY A 30 -2.22 -0.72 3.38
CA GLY A 30 -2.36 0.68 3.76
C GLY A 30 -1.06 1.47 3.58
N ASN A 31 -1.09 2.75 3.93
CA ASN A 31 0.08 3.63 3.75
C ASN A 31 1.22 3.30 4.72
N HIS A 32 0.93 2.80 5.92
CA HIS A 32 1.96 2.40 6.88
C HIS A 32 2.62 1.07 6.50
N ASP A 33 1.87 0.17 5.86
CA ASP A 33 2.42 -1.08 5.32
C ASP A 33 3.41 -0.80 4.19
N LEU A 34 3.03 0.08 3.25
CA LEU A 34 3.93 0.53 2.19
C LEU A 34 5.16 1.28 2.75
N HIS A 35 4.97 2.09 3.80
CA HIS A 35 6.09 2.75 4.47
C HIS A 35 7.09 1.75 5.06
N LEU A 36 6.61 0.67 5.69
CA LEU A 36 7.45 -0.42 6.18
C LEU A 36 8.26 -1.06 5.04
N LEU A 37 7.62 -1.35 3.89
CA LEU A 37 8.34 -1.88 2.72
C LEU A 37 9.42 -0.92 2.23
N ALA A 38 9.16 0.38 2.19
CA ALA A 38 10.19 1.37 1.83
C ALA A 38 11.34 1.43 2.85
N ALA A 39 11.05 1.28 4.14
CA ALA A 39 12.06 1.26 5.19
C ALA A 39 12.92 -0.02 5.16
N TRP A 40 12.34 -1.15 4.74
CA TRP A 40 13.09 -2.40 4.51
C TRP A 40 14.18 -2.24 3.45
N HIS A 41 13.89 -1.51 2.36
CA HIS A 41 14.89 -1.24 1.31
C HIS A 41 15.83 -0.08 1.64
N ASN A 42 15.39 0.88 2.45
CA ASN A 42 16.20 2.00 2.89
C ASN A 42 15.86 2.37 4.34
N ILE A 43 16.69 1.87 5.26
CA ILE A 43 16.52 2.03 6.70
C ILE A 43 16.50 3.50 7.17
N GLU A 44 17.12 4.41 6.42
CA GLU A 44 17.14 5.85 6.71
C GLU A 44 15.74 6.49 6.62
N ARG A 45 14.77 5.79 6.00
CA ARG A 45 13.38 6.23 5.93
C ARG A 45 12.64 6.09 7.26
N LEU A 46 13.16 5.31 8.22
CA LEU A 46 12.57 5.20 9.55
C LEU A 46 12.61 6.54 10.28
N LYS A 47 11.46 6.93 10.84
CA LYS A 47 11.34 8.08 11.74
C LYS A 47 11.47 7.61 13.19
N LYS A 48 11.88 8.52 14.06
CA LYS A 48 11.98 8.26 15.51
C LYS A 48 10.68 7.77 16.16
N SER A 49 9.54 8.11 15.58
CA SER A 49 8.21 7.73 16.08
C SER A 49 7.71 6.38 15.55
N ASP A 50 8.41 5.75 14.62
CA ASP A 50 7.97 4.49 14.03
C ASP A 50 8.28 3.31 14.96
N THR A 51 7.34 2.38 15.07
CA THR A 51 7.49 1.11 15.80
C THR A 51 7.93 -0.05 14.89
N LEU A 52 8.57 0.30 13.77
CA LEU A 52 8.88 -0.63 12.68
C LEU A 52 10.27 -1.27 12.80
N ARG A 53 11.15 -0.70 13.64
CA ARG A 53 12.54 -1.18 13.76
C ARG A 53 12.61 -2.64 14.19
N GLU A 54 11.75 -3.04 15.12
CA GLU A 54 11.67 -4.43 15.60
C GLU A 54 11.38 -5.41 14.46
N ILE A 55 10.54 -5.03 13.48
CA ILE A 55 10.25 -5.86 12.31
C ILE A 55 11.49 -6.02 11.44
N LEU A 56 12.20 -4.91 11.19
CA LEU A 56 13.36 -4.90 10.30
C LEU A 56 14.58 -5.62 10.90
N ASP A 57 14.68 -5.66 12.22
CA ASP A 57 15.76 -6.38 12.93
C ASP A 57 15.40 -7.85 13.25
N ALA A 58 14.16 -8.26 12.98
CA ALA A 58 13.71 -9.61 13.29
C ALA A 58 14.39 -10.65 12.38
N PRO A 59 14.71 -11.86 12.89
CA PRO A 59 15.34 -12.91 12.09
C PRO A 59 14.45 -13.42 10.94
N ASP A 60 13.14 -13.23 11.05
CA ASP A 60 12.10 -13.59 10.08
C ASP A 60 11.61 -12.39 9.24
N ALA A 61 12.32 -11.25 9.29
CA ALA A 61 11.94 -10.02 8.59
C ALA A 61 11.69 -10.25 7.09
N ASP A 62 12.63 -10.87 6.39
CA ASP A 62 12.54 -11.08 4.94
C ASP A 62 11.32 -11.93 4.55
N GLU A 63 10.97 -12.95 5.35
CA GLU A 63 9.80 -13.79 5.12
C GLU A 63 8.50 -12.98 5.30
N LEU A 64 8.41 -12.22 6.39
CA LEU A 64 7.24 -11.40 6.68
C LEU A 64 7.05 -10.27 5.66
N LEU A 65 8.14 -9.65 5.21
CA LEU A 65 8.11 -8.51 4.29
C LEU A 65 7.91 -8.96 2.83
N ASP A 66 8.45 -10.11 2.43
CA ASP A 66 8.13 -10.74 1.14
C ASP A 66 6.65 -11.15 1.08
N TRP A 67 6.10 -11.67 2.18
CA TRP A 67 4.65 -11.90 2.25
C TRP A 67 3.85 -10.61 2.15
N LEU A 68 4.24 -9.57 2.90
CA LEU A 68 3.53 -8.29 2.95
C LEU A 68 3.46 -7.61 1.56
N ARG A 69 4.58 -7.55 0.82
CA ARG A 69 4.60 -6.93 -0.53
C ARG A 69 3.73 -7.65 -1.56
N ARG A 70 3.32 -8.90 -1.32
CA ARG A 70 2.46 -9.67 -2.22
C ARG A 70 0.97 -9.43 -1.99
N GLN A 71 0.60 -8.76 -0.89
CA GLN A 71 -0.79 -8.48 -0.53
C GLN A 71 -1.46 -7.52 -1.52
N LYS A 72 -2.80 -7.53 -1.52
CA LYS A 72 -3.61 -6.74 -2.44
C LYS A 72 -3.61 -5.26 -2.05
N LEU A 73 -3.79 -4.37 -3.01
CA LEU A 73 -4.11 -2.97 -2.75
C LEU A 73 -5.64 -2.77 -2.74
N LEU A 74 -6.35 -3.57 -3.53
CA LEU A 74 -7.81 -3.63 -3.57
C LEU A 74 -8.26 -5.09 -3.73
N HIS A 75 -9.22 -5.50 -2.90
CA HIS A 75 -9.86 -6.81 -2.98
C HIS A 75 -11.33 -6.64 -3.38
N TYR A 76 -11.81 -7.48 -4.29
CA TYR A 76 -13.22 -7.58 -4.65
C TYR A 76 -13.67 -9.03 -4.49
N ASP A 77 -14.68 -9.23 -3.66
CA ASP A 77 -15.39 -10.48 -3.49
C ASP A 77 -16.66 -10.43 -4.34
N GLU A 78 -16.63 -11.11 -5.48
CA GLU A 78 -17.74 -11.13 -6.43
C GLU A 78 -18.98 -11.84 -5.89
N GLN A 79 -18.80 -12.89 -5.08
CA GLN A 79 -19.92 -13.63 -4.48
C GLN A 79 -20.70 -12.77 -3.50
N ARG A 80 -19.98 -11.92 -2.75
CA ARG A 80 -20.58 -11.01 -1.76
C ARG A 80 -20.90 -9.63 -2.34
N GLY A 81 -20.39 -9.29 -3.51
CA GLY A 81 -20.47 -7.95 -4.08
C GLY A 81 -19.76 -6.89 -3.22
N VAL A 82 -18.67 -7.26 -2.55
CA VAL A 82 -17.97 -6.40 -1.59
C VAL A 82 -16.59 -6.04 -2.10
N ALA A 83 -16.29 -4.74 -2.14
CA ALA A 83 -14.95 -4.22 -2.37
C ALA A 83 -14.32 -3.77 -1.04
N MET A 84 -13.05 -4.14 -0.84
CA MET A 84 -12.25 -3.76 0.31
C MET A 84 -10.98 -3.05 -0.18
N VAL A 85 -10.70 -1.89 0.40
CA VAL A 85 -9.57 -1.01 0.10
C VAL A 85 -9.30 -0.14 1.33
N HIS A 86 -8.05 0.29 1.54
CA HIS A 86 -7.69 1.00 2.76
C HIS A 86 -8.35 2.39 2.88
N ALA A 87 -8.24 3.24 1.85
CA ALA A 87 -8.78 4.60 1.87
C ALA A 87 -10.11 4.76 1.12
N GLY A 88 -10.34 3.97 0.07
CA GLY A 88 -11.56 4.03 -0.74
C GLY A 88 -11.29 3.95 -2.24
N ILE A 89 -12.37 3.94 -3.02
CA ILE A 89 -12.33 4.09 -4.49
C ILE A 89 -12.76 5.52 -4.82
N PRO A 90 -11.96 6.29 -5.57
CA PRO A 90 -12.33 7.66 -5.92
C PRO A 90 -13.53 7.69 -6.89
N PRO A 91 -14.37 8.73 -6.85
CA PRO A 91 -15.64 8.76 -7.57
C PRO A 91 -15.51 8.68 -9.10
N GLN A 92 -14.36 9.07 -9.65
CA GLN A 92 -14.09 8.99 -11.09
C GLN A 92 -13.74 7.58 -11.61
N TRP A 93 -13.58 6.59 -10.73
CA TRP A 93 -13.23 5.22 -11.13
C TRP A 93 -14.41 4.28 -10.97
N THR A 94 -14.67 3.50 -12.01
CA THR A 94 -15.48 2.29 -11.89
C THR A 94 -14.72 1.25 -11.08
N LEU A 95 -15.43 0.27 -10.51
CA LEU A 95 -14.80 -0.85 -9.82
C LEU A 95 -13.78 -1.58 -10.72
N GLY A 96 -14.13 -1.84 -11.98
CA GLY A 96 -13.22 -2.46 -12.94
C GLY A 96 -11.95 -1.63 -13.17
N LYS A 97 -12.08 -0.30 -13.25
CA LYS A 97 -10.91 0.57 -13.39
C LYS A 97 -10.05 0.57 -12.12
N ALA A 98 -10.68 0.56 -10.95
CA ALA A 98 -9.97 0.47 -9.68
C ALA A 98 -9.19 -0.84 -9.55
N LEU A 99 -9.77 -1.98 -9.97
CA LEU A 99 -9.10 -3.27 -10.01
C LEU A 99 -7.88 -3.27 -10.94
N GLU A 100 -8.03 -2.72 -12.16
CA GLU A 100 -6.92 -2.58 -13.12
C GLU A 100 -5.77 -1.76 -12.53
N LEU A 101 -6.07 -0.58 -11.97
CA LEU A 101 -5.06 0.32 -11.42
C LEU A 101 -4.40 -0.24 -10.16
N ALA A 102 -5.15 -0.95 -9.31
CA ALA A 102 -4.60 -1.66 -8.16
C ALA A 102 -3.60 -2.73 -8.64
N GLY A 103 -3.98 -3.49 -9.68
CA GLY A 103 -3.11 -4.47 -10.33
C GLY A 103 -1.77 -3.90 -10.80
N GLU A 104 -1.76 -2.69 -11.40
CA GLU A 104 -0.52 -2.04 -11.84
C GLU A 104 0.48 -1.83 -10.68
N VAL A 105 -0.01 -1.41 -9.51
CA VAL A 105 0.84 -1.19 -8.32
C VAL A 105 1.23 -2.52 -7.70
N GLU A 106 0.31 -3.48 -7.60
CA GLU A 106 0.58 -4.82 -7.07
C GLU A 106 1.63 -5.57 -7.89
N GLU A 107 1.62 -5.46 -9.22
CA GLU A 107 2.64 -6.05 -10.10
C GLU A 107 4.03 -5.48 -9.81
N VAL A 108 4.13 -4.16 -9.63
CA VAL A 108 5.39 -3.49 -9.26
C VAL A 108 5.84 -3.92 -7.88
N LEU A 109 4.91 -4.04 -6.93
CA LEU A 109 5.22 -4.50 -5.59
C LEU A 109 5.80 -5.92 -5.61
N ARG A 110 5.39 -6.79 -6.53
CA ARG A 110 5.87 -8.18 -6.66
C ARG A 110 7.15 -8.34 -7.51
N ASP A 111 7.58 -7.30 -8.21
CA ASP A 111 8.75 -7.35 -9.12
C ASP A 111 10.00 -6.76 -8.46
N ASP A 112 11.01 -7.60 -8.23
CA ASP A 112 12.28 -7.21 -7.60
C ASP A 112 13.04 -6.12 -8.36
N ASN A 113 12.89 -6.04 -9.68
CA ASN A 113 13.58 -5.05 -10.50
C ASN A 113 12.91 -3.67 -10.45
N ARG A 114 11.59 -3.64 -10.20
CA ARG A 114 10.79 -2.41 -10.22
C ARG A 114 10.49 -1.87 -8.82
N LEU A 115 10.47 -2.75 -7.81
CA LEU A 115 10.06 -2.42 -6.45
C LEU A 115 10.85 -1.24 -5.89
N LYS A 116 12.18 -1.30 -5.93
CA LYS A 116 13.04 -0.27 -5.33
C LYS A 116 12.75 1.12 -5.93
N LEU A 117 12.67 1.22 -7.26
CA LEU A 117 12.41 2.48 -7.96
C LEU A 117 11.04 3.05 -7.57
N TYR A 118 10.03 2.19 -7.45
CA TYR A 118 8.71 2.59 -7.01
C TYR A 118 8.67 3.05 -5.55
N LEU A 119 9.23 2.28 -4.61
CA LEU A 119 9.27 2.66 -3.20
C LEU A 119 10.05 3.96 -2.98
N ASP A 120 11.08 4.20 -3.80
CA ASP A 120 11.84 5.44 -3.72
C ASP A 120 11.02 6.67 -4.15
N GLY A 121 10.16 6.51 -5.15
CA GLY A 121 9.36 7.60 -5.70
C GLY A 121 7.87 7.56 -5.32
N MET A 122 7.38 6.65 -4.50
CA MET A 122 5.96 6.63 -4.07
C MET A 122 5.64 7.77 -3.08
N TYR A 123 6.64 8.44 -2.53
CA TYR A 123 6.45 9.60 -1.67
C TYR A 123 6.11 10.84 -2.49
N GLY A 124 5.19 11.64 -1.97
CA GLY A 124 4.79 12.91 -2.55
C GLY A 124 3.27 13.08 -2.62
N ASN A 125 2.85 14.33 -2.79
CA ASN A 125 1.45 14.70 -2.90
C ASN A 125 1.03 15.00 -4.36
N GLU A 126 2.01 15.10 -5.28
CA GLU A 126 1.77 15.29 -6.70
C GLU A 126 2.20 14.06 -7.52
N PRO A 127 1.48 13.70 -8.60
CA PRO A 127 0.27 14.38 -9.07
C PRO A 127 -0.95 14.09 -8.18
N ASN A 128 -1.77 15.10 -7.93
CA ASN A 128 -2.99 14.97 -7.11
C ASN A 128 -4.24 14.52 -7.90
N LYS A 129 -4.11 14.29 -9.22
CA LYS A 129 -5.18 13.78 -10.08
C LYS A 129 -4.66 12.71 -11.03
N TRP A 130 -5.33 11.57 -11.08
CA TRP A 130 -5.00 10.55 -12.06
C TRP A 130 -5.39 10.97 -13.48
N SER A 131 -4.53 10.64 -14.44
CA SER A 131 -4.77 10.77 -15.88
C SER A 131 -4.16 9.59 -16.62
N LYS A 132 -4.78 9.17 -17.72
CA LYS A 132 -4.26 8.12 -18.61
C LYS A 132 -2.90 8.48 -19.23
N ASN A 133 -2.53 9.76 -19.27
CA ASN A 133 -1.26 10.24 -19.82
C ASN A 133 -0.10 10.18 -18.82
N LEU A 134 -0.37 9.89 -17.54
CA LEU A 134 0.68 9.67 -16.55
C LEU A 134 1.36 8.33 -16.82
N GLY A 135 2.69 8.31 -16.69
CA GLY A 135 3.52 7.11 -16.79
C GLY A 135 4.48 6.98 -15.62
N GLY A 136 5.16 5.83 -15.56
CA GLY A 136 6.22 5.59 -14.58
C GLY A 136 5.77 5.75 -13.13
N VAL A 137 6.68 6.25 -12.28
CA VAL A 137 6.45 6.33 -10.83
C VAL A 137 5.39 7.35 -10.44
N GLU A 138 5.22 8.44 -11.21
CA GLU A 138 4.17 9.44 -10.93
C GLU A 138 2.77 8.83 -11.04
N ARG A 139 2.55 7.97 -12.05
CA ARG A 139 1.32 7.22 -12.21
C ARG A 139 1.06 6.30 -11.01
N LEU A 140 2.06 5.52 -10.62
CA LEU A 140 1.96 4.58 -9.50
C LEU A 140 1.72 5.32 -8.17
N ARG A 141 2.41 6.45 -7.96
CA ARG A 141 2.25 7.30 -6.78
C ARG A 141 0.83 7.81 -6.64
N VAL A 142 0.23 8.36 -7.70
CA VAL A 142 -1.14 8.90 -7.59
C VAL A 142 -2.16 7.78 -7.36
N ILE A 143 -1.98 6.61 -8.00
CA ILE A 143 -2.83 5.44 -7.74
C ILE A 143 -2.74 5.02 -6.27
N THR A 144 -1.51 4.93 -5.75
CA THR A 144 -1.23 4.60 -4.34
C THR A 144 -1.86 5.60 -3.38
N ASN A 145 -1.75 6.90 -3.68
CA ASN A 145 -2.35 7.94 -2.86
C ASN A 145 -3.88 7.82 -2.82
N TYR A 146 -4.54 7.49 -3.94
CA TYR A 146 -5.99 7.21 -3.93
C TYR A 146 -6.34 6.04 -3.01
N PHE A 147 -5.63 4.91 -3.12
CA PHE A 147 -5.99 3.71 -2.37
C PHE A 147 -5.57 3.69 -0.90
N THR A 148 -4.56 4.49 -0.52
CA THR A 148 -3.97 4.42 0.82
C THR A 148 -4.03 5.71 1.62
N ARG A 149 -4.27 6.88 0.99
CA ARG A 149 -4.18 8.18 1.66
C ARG A 149 -5.38 9.10 1.43
N MET A 150 -6.31 8.71 0.56
CA MET A 150 -7.49 9.51 0.25
C MET A 150 -8.38 9.71 1.47
N ARG A 151 -8.82 10.95 1.67
CA ARG A 151 -9.83 11.32 2.67
C ARG A 151 -10.84 12.29 2.08
N PHE A 152 -10.35 13.26 1.32
CA PHE A 152 -11.16 14.26 0.64
C PHE A 152 -10.74 14.34 -0.83
N CYS A 153 -11.74 14.59 -1.68
CA CYS A 153 -11.56 14.85 -3.10
C CYS A 153 -12.38 16.07 -3.50
N THR A 154 -11.88 16.84 -4.48
CA THR A 154 -12.69 17.86 -5.15
C THR A 154 -13.76 17.20 -6.03
N ALA A 155 -14.72 18.00 -6.50
CA ALA A 155 -15.75 17.52 -7.44
C ALA A 155 -15.16 16.94 -8.73
N GLU A 156 -13.98 17.41 -9.15
CA GLU A 156 -13.25 16.91 -10.31
C GLU A 156 -12.34 15.71 -10.00
N GLY A 157 -12.44 15.14 -8.78
CA GLY A 157 -11.72 13.96 -8.34
C GLY A 157 -10.26 14.20 -7.94
N LYS A 158 -9.83 15.46 -7.72
CA LYS A 158 -8.47 15.76 -7.25
C LYS A 158 -8.34 15.42 -5.76
N LEU A 159 -7.27 14.76 -5.37
CA LEU A 159 -6.94 14.48 -3.98
C LEU A 159 -6.56 15.77 -3.24
N ASP A 160 -7.13 15.95 -2.05
CA ASP A 160 -6.68 16.95 -1.08
C ASP A 160 -5.76 16.29 -0.05
N LEU A 161 -4.45 16.33 -0.32
CA LEU A 161 -3.41 15.74 0.51
C LEU A 161 -2.71 16.83 1.32
N LYS A 162 -2.66 16.65 2.63
CA LYS A 162 -1.88 17.49 3.56
C LYS A 162 -0.41 17.07 3.63
#